data_AF-A0A6A4H5P8-F1
#
_entry.id   AF-A0A6A4H5P8-F1
#
_cell.length_a   1.000
_cell.length_b   1.000
_cell.length_c   1.000
_cell.angle_alpha   90.00
_cell.angle_beta   90.00
_cell.angle_gamma   90.00
#
_symmetry.space_group_name_H-M   'P 1'
#
loop_
_entity.id
_entity.type
_entity.pdbx_description
1 polymer ?
#
loop_
_entity_poly.entity_id
_entity_poly.type
_entity_poly.pdbx_seq_one_letter_code
_entity_poly.pdbx_strand_id
1 'polypeptide(L)' 'MSSAYHPETDGSTEHQPYAPLIPVGNSTFRMDIPSRLEQRGLHDAFRASLLRIHIPNDDRLFPG' A
#
# COMPACT_ATOMS: atom_id res chain seq x y z
N MET A 1 -32.33 -16.14 11.77
CA MET A 1 -32.32 -14.67 11.71
C MET A 1 -30.98 -14.26 11.13
N SER A 2 -30.96 -13.63 9.95
CA SER A 2 -29.72 -13.20 9.29
C SER A 2 -29.66 -11.68 9.36
N SER A 3 -28.64 -11.13 10.03
CA SER A 3 -28.46 -9.69 10.15
C SER A 3 -27.70 -9.18 8.93
N ALA A 4 -28.44 -8.69 7.93
CA ALA A 4 -27.83 -8.04 6.77
C ALA A 4 -27.16 -6.74 7.23
N TYR A 5 -25.84 -6.63 7.03
CA TYR A 5 -25.14 -5.36 7.19
C TYR A 5 -25.66 -4.38 6.12
N HIS A 6 -26.42 -3.38 6.55
CA HIS A 6 -26.66 -2.16 5.79
C HIS A 6 -25.55 -1.16 6.15
N PRO A 7 -24.58 -0.89 5.26
CA PRO A 7 -23.72 0.27 5.43
C PRO A 7 -24.51 1.53 5.06
N GLU A 8 -24.79 2.35 6.06
CA GLU A 8 -25.28 3.73 5.86
C GLU A 8 -24.28 4.48 4.96
N THR A 9 -24.75 5.02 3.84
CA THR A 9 -23.91 5.73 2.87
C THR A 9 -23.77 7.19 3.26
N ASP A 10 -22.94 7.49 4.25
CA ASP A 10 -22.47 8.86 4.47
C ASP A 10 -21.44 9.24 3.39
N GLY A 11 -21.63 10.42 2.80
CA GLY A 11 -21.09 10.83 1.50
C GLY A 11 -19.61 11.23 1.49
N SER A 12 -18.79 10.66 2.38
CA SER A 12 -17.35 10.93 2.47
C SER A 12 -16.52 9.84 1.80
N THR A 13 -16.67 9.72 0.47
CA THR A 13 -15.78 8.89 -0.36
C THR A 13 -14.40 9.53 -0.46
N GLU A 14 -13.59 9.39 0.59
CA GLU A 14 -12.15 9.51 0.43
C GLU A 14 -11.68 8.38 -0.50
N HIS A 15 -11.25 8.75 -1.71
CA HIS A 15 -10.61 7.84 -2.65
C HIS A 15 -9.24 7.41 -2.12
N GLN A 16 -9.22 6.50 -1.15
CA GLN A 16 -7.99 5.85 -0.68
C GLN A 16 -7.41 5.04 -1.85
N PRO A 17 -6.27 5.45 -2.45
CA PRO A 17 -5.89 4.97 -3.79
C PRO A 17 -5.12 3.64 -3.76
N TYR A 18 -5.19 2.89 -2.66
CA TYR A 18 -4.40 1.68 -2.43
C TYR A 18 -5.27 0.52 -1.96
N ALA A 19 -5.11 -0.63 -2.61
CA ALA A 19 -5.79 -1.86 -2.25
C ALA A 19 -5.36 -2.34 -0.83
N PRO A 20 -6.24 -3.04 -0.09
CA PRO A 20 -5.91 -3.53 1.24
C PRO A 20 -4.74 -4.52 1.20
N LEU A 21 -3.70 -4.25 1.99
CA LEU A 21 -2.53 -5.11 2.13
C LEU A 21 -2.94 -6.47 2.73
N ILE A 22 -2.84 -7.54 1.92
CA ILE A 22 -3.10 -8.91 2.40
C ILE A 22 -1.82 -9.45 3.07
N PRO A 23 -1.84 -9.75 4.38
CA PRO A 23 -0.66 -10.27 5.08
C PRO A 23 -0.39 -11.73 4.68
N VAL A 24 0.71 -11.97 3.95
CA VAL A 24 1.20 -13.32 3.64
C VAL A 24 2.14 -13.76 4.78
N GLY A 25 1.86 -14.94 5.36
CA GLY A 25 2.16 -15.32 6.75
C GLY A 25 3.62 -15.57 7.17
N ASN A 26 4.59 -14.76 6.76
CA ASN A 26 5.98 -14.82 7.23
C ASN A 26 6.67 -13.44 7.37
N SER A 27 5.89 -12.40 7.73
CA SER A 27 6.35 -11.00 7.82
C SER A 27 6.89 -10.47 6.49
N THR A 28 6.17 -10.76 5.40
CA THR A 28 6.51 -10.32 4.03
C THR A 28 5.30 -9.65 3.41
N PHE A 29 5.53 -8.50 2.77
CA PHE A 29 4.53 -7.75 2.02
C PHE A 29 4.90 -7.78 0.54
N ARG A 30 3.90 -7.90 -0.34
CA ARG A 30 4.07 -7.74 -1.78
C ARG A 30 3.62 -6.32 -2.16
N MET A 31 4.39 -5.65 -3.01
CA MET A 31 4.09 -4.30 -3.50
C MET A 31 4.13 -4.30 -5.02
N ASP A 32 3.16 -3.64 -5.67
CA ASP A 32 3.16 -3.48 -7.12
C ASP A 32 4.36 -2.63 -7.55
N ILE A 33 5.33 -3.27 -8.19
CA ILE A 33 6.52 -2.60 -8.74
C ILE A 33 6.43 -2.50 -10.26
N PRO A 34 6.91 -1.41 -10.89
CA PRO A 34 6.92 -1.30 -12.35
C PRO A 34 7.72 -2.44 -12.99
N SER A 35 7.20 -3.06 -14.05
CA SER A 35 7.84 -4.24 -14.68
C SER A 35 9.26 -4.02 -15.21
N ARG A 36 9.68 -2.77 -15.41
CA ARG A 36 11.10 -2.43 -15.69
C ARG A 36 12.04 -2.79 -14.53
N LEU A 37 11.55 -2.79 -13.29
CA LEU A 37 12.30 -3.20 -12.11
C LEU A 37 12.29 -4.72 -11.95
N GLU A 38 11.17 -5.39 -12.22
CA GLU A 38 11.07 -6.86 -12.28
C GLU A 38 12.07 -7.43 -13.31
N GLN A 39 12.10 -6.86 -14.51
CA GLN A 39 13.06 -7.20 -15.59
C GLN A 39 14.53 -6.99 -15.20
N ARG A 40 14.80 -6.21 -14.14
CA ARG A 40 16.14 -5.98 -13.58
C ARG A 40 16.44 -6.87 -12.37
N GLY A 41 15.55 -7.79 -12.03
CA GLY A 41 15.68 -8.71 -10.89
C GLY A 41 15.24 -8.13 -9.55
N LEU A 42 14.51 -7.01 -9.52
CA LEU A 42 13.87 -6.56 -8.29
C LEU A 42 12.63 -7.41 -8.02
N HIS A 43 12.55 -8.01 -6.83
CA HIS A 43 11.36 -8.72 -6.39
C HIS A 43 10.33 -7.76 -5.77
N ASP A 44 9.06 -8.10 -5.95
CA ASP A 44 7.90 -7.41 -5.38
C ASP A 44 7.69 -7.71 -3.89
N ALA A 45 8.31 -8.77 -3.38
CA ALA A 45 8.17 -9.27 -2.01
C ALA A 45 9.27 -8.73 -1.06
N PHE A 46 8.86 -7.94 -0.07
CA PHE A 46 9.75 -7.28 0.89
C PHE A 46 9.46 -7.73 2.33
N ARG A 47 10.52 -7.98 3.11
CA ARG A 47 10.39 -8.30 4.54
C ARG A 47 9.95 -7.05 5.33
N ALA A 48 8.90 -7.20 6.14
CA ALA A 48 8.29 -6.17 6.97
C ALA A 48 9.31 -5.35 7.80
N SER A 49 10.34 -6.01 8.34
CA SER A 49 11.38 -5.38 9.15
C SER A 49 12.29 -4.39 8.40
N LEU A 50 12.22 -4.37 7.06
CA LEU A 50 12.97 -3.44 6.21
C LEU A 50 12.09 -2.30 5.69
N LEU A 51 10.77 -2.41 5.82
CA LEU A 51 9.84 -1.37 5.39
C LEU A 51 9.82 -0.23 6.42
N ARG A 52 9.73 1.00 5.92
CA ARG A 52 9.59 2.22 6.71
C ARG A 52 8.40 3.00 6.15
N ILE A 53 7.70 3.73 7.02
CA ILE A 53 6.63 4.62 6.59
C ILE A 53 7.21 5.63 5.59
N HIS A 54 6.58 5.76 4.43
CA HIS A 54 6.96 6.77 3.45
C HIS A 54 6.60 8.15 3.99
N ILE A 55 7.60 9.02 4.09
CA ILE A 55 7.42 10.45 4.33
C ILE A 55 7.71 11.13 2.99
N PRO A 56 6.77 11.89 2.40
CA PRO A 56 7.01 12.59 1.14
C PRO A 56 8.10 13.66 1.31
N ASN A 57 8.82 13.97 0.23
CA ASN A 57 9.78 15.07 0.24
C ASN A 57 9.05 16.41 0.43
N ASP A 58 9.58 17.29 1.27
CA ASP A 58 9.17 18.69 1.27
C ASP A 58 10.05 19.45 0.28
N ASP A 59 9.56 19.60 -0.96
CA ASP A 59 10.24 20.31 -2.05
C ASP A 59 10.56 21.78 -1.71
N ARG A 60 9.95 22.36 -0.65
CA ARG A 60 10.25 23.71 -0.18
C ARG A 60 11.50 23.76 0.70
N LEU A 61 11.86 22.64 1.34
CA LEU A 61 13.05 22.48 2.17
C LEU A 61 14.19 21.81 1.40
N PHE A 62 13.86 20.93 0.47
CA PHE A 62 14.81 20.19 -0.37
C PHE A 62 14.45 20.31 -1.86
N PRO A 63 14.58 21.51 -2.47
CA PRO A 63 14.58 21.65 -3.91
C PRO A 63 15.81 20.95 -4.50
N GLY A 64 15.61 20.23 -5.61
CA GLY A 64 16.64 19.42 -6.28
C GLY A 64 17.61 20.20 -7.18
#